data_AF-A0A813CIK5-F1
#
_entry.id   AF-A0A813CIK5-F1
#
_cell.length_a   1.000
_cell.length_b   1.000
_cell.length_c   1.000
_cell.angle_alpha   90.00
_cell.angle_beta   90.00
_cell.angle_gamma   90.00
#
_symmetry.space_group_name_H-M   'P 1'
#
loop_
_entity.id
_entity.type
_entity.pdbx_description
1 polymer ?
#
loop_
_entity_poly.entity_id
_entity_poly.type
_entity_poly.pdbx_seq_one_letter_code
_entity_poly.pdbx_strand_id
1 'polypeptide(L)'
;VAIITPVIHYCMGGLEIDTDSACVDASGKAIPGLYAAGEVAGGVHGNNRLGGNSLLDCVVFGRVAGKAAAKYMLGDKTKSMDLKELSGGGLAADKEAPASKL
;
A
#
# COMPACT_ATOMS: atom_id res chain seq x y z
N VAL A 1 18.67 11.22 34.43
CA VAL A 1 17.41 11.87 33.99
C VAL A 1 17.43 11.91 32.47
N ALA A 2 16.38 11.46 31.79
CA ALA A 2 16.24 11.60 30.34
C ALA A 2 15.45 12.87 30.01
N ILE A 3 15.90 13.63 29.00
CA ILE A 3 15.19 14.80 28.47
C ILE A 3 14.46 14.34 27.20
N ILE A 4 13.16 14.61 27.12
CA ILE A 4 12.29 14.22 26.00
C ILE A 4 11.71 15.48 25.37
N THR A 5 11.65 15.54 24.04
CA THR A 5 11.12 16.69 23.29
C THR A 5 10.36 16.21 22.06
N PRO A 6 9.20 16.82 21.73
CA PRO A 6 8.47 16.50 20.50
C PRO A 6 9.30 16.77 19.24
N VAL A 7 9.13 15.91 18.24
CA VAL A 7 9.74 16.08 16.92
C VAL A 7 8.69 15.83 15.84
N ILE A 8 8.90 16.42 14.66
CA ILE A 8 8.11 16.07 13.47
C ILE A 8 8.35 14.58 13.20
N HIS A 9 7.26 13.82 13.05
CA HIS A 9 7.32 12.37 13.00
C HIS A 9 6.74 11.77 11.71
N TYR A 10 5.64 12.32 11.20
CA TYR A 10 4.94 11.77 10.04
C TYR A 10 4.12 12.86 9.34
N CYS A 11 4.08 12.81 8.01
CA CYS A 11 3.24 13.66 7.17
C CYS A 11 2.06 12.83 6.63
N MET A 12 0.86 13.04 7.19
CA MET A 12 -0.32 12.24 6.79
C MET A 12 -0.92 12.65 5.42
N GLY A 13 -0.63 13.87 4.97
CA GLY A 13 -1.01 14.34 3.64
C GLY A 13 -0.06 13.81 2.56
N GLY A 14 -0.43 14.00 1.29
CA GLY A 14 0.36 13.53 0.17
C GLY A 14 -0.43 13.59 -1.13
N LEU A 15 0.03 12.84 -2.13
CA LEU A 15 -0.69 12.65 -3.39
C LEU A 15 -2.01 11.92 -3.12
N GLU A 16 -3.11 12.43 -3.66
CA GLU A 16 -4.38 11.71 -3.63
C GLU A 16 -4.29 10.51 -4.57
N ILE A 17 -4.71 9.35 -4.06
CA ILE A 17 -4.67 8.07 -4.80
C ILE A 17 -6.03 7.37 -4.73
N ASP A 18 -6.35 6.61 -5.77
CA ASP A 18 -7.50 5.71 -5.77
C ASP A 18 -7.17 4.33 -5.13
N THR A 19 -8.13 3.40 -5.16
CA THR A 19 -7.96 2.06 -4.59
C THR A 19 -6.94 1.18 -5.33
N ASP A 20 -6.60 1.53 -6.58
CA ASP A 20 -5.54 0.88 -7.36
C ASP A 20 -4.19 1.61 -7.20
N SER A 21 -4.11 2.57 -6.27
CA SER A 21 -2.93 3.42 -6.00
C SER A 21 -2.52 4.31 -7.18
N ALA A 22 -3.43 4.59 -8.12
CA ALA A 22 -3.19 5.55 -9.18
C ALA A 22 -3.34 6.97 -8.63
N CYS A 23 -2.40 7.86 -8.96
CA CYS A 23 -2.49 9.26 -8.57
C CYS A 23 -3.62 9.95 -9.32
N VAL A 24 -4.45 10.72 -8.61
CA VAL A 24 -5.55 11.47 -9.23
C VAL A 24 -5.16 12.93 -9.49
N ASP A 25 -5.70 13.49 -10.57
CA ASP A 25 -5.60 14.91 -10.86
C ASP A 25 -6.64 15.74 -10.09
N ALA A 26 -6.64 17.06 -10.27
CA ALA A 26 -7.59 17.96 -9.62
C ALA A 26 -9.07 17.72 -10.00
N SER A 27 -9.35 16.95 -11.04
CA SER A 27 -10.70 16.52 -11.42
C SER A 27 -11.10 15.18 -10.81
N GLY A 28 -10.23 14.57 -9.99
CA GLY A 28 -10.45 13.26 -9.38
C GLY A 28 -10.22 12.09 -10.35
N LYS A 29 -9.55 12.34 -11.49
CA LYS A 29 -9.29 11.30 -12.50
C LYS A 29 -7.88 10.78 -12.39
N ALA A 30 -7.72 9.45 -12.49
CA ALA A 30 -6.42 8.81 -12.50
C ALA A 30 -5.52 9.32 -13.64
N ILE A 31 -4.29 9.70 -13.29
CA ILE A 31 -3.23 10.11 -14.22
C ILE A 31 -2.58 8.84 -14.79
N PRO A 32 -2.67 8.60 -16.13
CA PRO A 32 -2.17 7.36 -16.72
C PRO A 32 -0.68 7.14 -16.46
N GLY A 33 -0.33 5.98 -15.91
CA GLY A 33 1.06 5.59 -15.65
C GLY A 33 1.69 6.17 -14.38
N LEU A 34 0.95 6.96 -13.59
CA LEU A 34 1.45 7.53 -12.34
C LEU A 34 0.81 6.84 -11.13
N TYR A 35 1.63 6.18 -10.32
CA TYR A 35 1.23 5.43 -9.13
C TYR A 35 2.08 5.88 -7.93
N ALA A 36 1.49 5.86 -6.74
CA ALA A 36 2.17 6.23 -5.50
C ALA A 36 1.78 5.30 -4.35
N ALA A 37 2.67 5.12 -3.39
CA ALA A 37 2.44 4.28 -2.20
C ALA A 37 3.34 4.72 -1.04
N GLY A 38 2.89 4.43 0.20
CA GLY A 38 3.57 4.83 1.43
C GLY A 38 3.34 6.31 1.77
N GLU A 39 4.22 6.90 2.59
CA GLU A 39 4.04 8.25 3.16
C GLU A 39 3.92 9.38 2.11
N VAL A 40 4.32 9.16 0.86
CA VAL A 40 4.09 10.13 -0.23
C VAL A 40 2.62 10.20 -0.66
N ALA A 41 1.84 9.15 -0.42
CA ALA A 41 0.41 9.09 -0.69
C ALA A 41 -0.40 9.55 0.53
N GLY A 42 -1.40 10.38 0.28
CA GLY A 42 -2.27 10.95 1.30
C GLY A 42 -3.58 10.19 1.49
N GLY A 43 -4.32 10.55 2.53
CA GLY A 43 -5.71 10.11 2.73
C GLY A 43 -5.88 8.85 3.60
N VAL A 44 -4.97 7.87 3.50
CA VAL A 44 -5.04 6.59 4.24
C VAL A 44 -5.11 6.78 5.76
N HIS A 45 -4.48 7.83 6.28
CA HIS A 45 -4.41 8.09 7.72
C HIS A 45 -5.29 9.26 8.19
N GLY A 46 -5.97 9.96 7.28
CA GLY A 46 -6.71 11.18 7.59
C GLY A 46 -5.86 12.20 8.36
N ASN A 47 -6.39 12.73 9.46
CA ASN A 47 -5.71 13.78 10.24
C ASN A 47 -4.68 13.25 11.24
N ASN A 48 -4.67 11.94 11.54
CA ASN A 48 -3.76 11.39 12.53
C ASN A 48 -3.47 9.91 12.26
N ARG A 49 -2.20 9.61 12.06
CA ARG A 49 -1.75 8.23 11.86
C ARG A 49 -1.71 7.46 13.18
N LEU A 50 -2.31 6.26 13.20
CA LEU A 50 -2.17 5.31 14.30
C LEU A 50 -0.84 4.54 14.22
N GLY A 51 -0.22 4.31 15.39
CA GLY A 51 1.04 3.56 15.53
C GLY A 51 0.97 2.19 14.84
N GLY A 52 2.07 1.78 14.20
CA GLY A 52 2.13 0.52 13.43
C GLY A 52 1.60 0.61 11.99
N ASN A 53 0.77 1.61 11.64
CA ASN A 53 0.17 1.66 10.31
C ASN A 53 1.12 2.07 9.17
N SER A 54 2.19 2.84 9.41
CA SER A 54 3.06 3.32 8.31
C SER A 54 3.73 2.17 7.54
N LEU A 55 4.26 1.18 8.25
CA LEU A 55 4.92 0.04 7.61
C LEU A 55 3.91 -0.82 6.86
N LEU A 56 2.70 -0.98 7.41
CA LEU A 56 1.62 -1.68 6.75
C LEU A 56 1.18 -0.97 5.47
N ASP A 57 1.04 0.35 5.53
CA ASP A 57 0.73 1.22 4.38
C ASP A 57 1.75 1.01 3.25
N CYS A 58 3.05 1.17 3.56
CA CYS A 58 4.12 0.95 2.59
C CYS A 58 4.06 -0.44 1.92
N VAL A 59 3.84 -1.51 2.69
CA VAL A 59 3.86 -2.88 2.16
C VAL A 59 2.60 -3.19 1.35
N VAL A 60 1.42 -2.82 1.85
CA VAL A 60 0.14 -3.13 1.20
C VAL A 60 -0.04 -2.28 -0.04
N PHE A 61 0.03 -0.96 0.07
CA PHE A 61 -0.14 -0.08 -1.08
C PHE A 61 1.04 -0.17 -2.04
N GLY A 62 2.26 -0.48 -1.57
CA GLY A 62 3.38 -0.80 -2.44
C GLY A 62 3.11 -2.01 -3.35
N ARG A 63 2.48 -3.07 -2.80
CA ARG A 63 2.05 -4.23 -3.60
C ARG A 63 0.94 -3.87 -4.58
N VAL A 64 -0.04 -3.07 -4.18
CA VAL A 64 -1.15 -2.62 -5.03
C VAL A 64 -0.60 -1.77 -6.19
N ALA A 65 0.15 -0.71 -5.89
CA ALA A 65 0.77 0.18 -6.87
C ALA A 65 1.67 -0.59 -7.85
N GLY A 66 2.52 -1.49 -7.34
CA GLY A 66 3.39 -2.32 -8.18
C GLY A 66 2.62 -3.22 -9.14
N LYS A 67 1.53 -3.85 -8.68
CA LYS A 67 0.66 -4.68 -9.52
C LYS A 67 -0.05 -3.84 -10.58
N ALA A 68 -0.59 -2.68 -10.21
CA ALA A 68 -1.28 -1.78 -11.14
C ALA A 68 -0.33 -1.22 -12.20
N ALA A 69 0.85 -0.75 -11.79
CA ALA A 69 1.89 -0.26 -12.69
C ALA A 69 2.40 -1.34 -13.66
N ALA A 70 2.65 -2.56 -13.17
CA ALA A 70 3.06 -3.68 -14.02
C ALA A 70 1.97 -4.03 -15.04
N LYS A 71 0.70 -4.07 -14.63
CA LYS A 71 -0.44 -4.30 -15.53
C LYS A 71 -0.55 -3.20 -16.58
N TYR A 72 -0.36 -1.94 -16.20
CA TYR A 72 -0.40 -0.81 -17.14
C TYR A 72 0.72 -0.88 -18.19
N MET A 73 1.94 -1.25 -17.79
CA MET A 73 3.10 -1.33 -18.69
C MET A 73 3.12 -2.60 -19.55
N LEU A 74 2.77 -3.75 -18.97
CA LEU A 74 2.97 -5.06 -19.60
C LEU A 74 1.67 -5.67 -20.14
N GLY A 75 0.51 -5.14 -19.75
CA GLY A 75 -0.80 -5.70 -20.09
C GLY A 75 -0.90 -7.17 -19.71
N ASP A 76 -1.32 -8.00 -20.67
CA ASP A 76 -1.52 -9.44 -20.50
C ASP A 76 -0.22 -10.24 -20.32
N LYS A 77 0.95 -9.61 -20.54
CA LYS A 77 2.25 -10.27 -20.31
C LYS A 77 2.63 -10.33 -18.82
N THR A 78 1.80 -9.79 -17.94
CA THR A 78 2.02 -9.83 -16.49
C THR A 78 1.86 -11.26 -15.98
N LYS A 79 2.93 -11.86 -15.48
CA LYS A 79 2.87 -13.17 -14.83
C LYS A 79 2.20 -13.03 -13.46
N SER A 80 1.11 -13.77 -13.24
CA SER A 80 0.56 -13.93 -11.90
C SER A 80 1.55 -14.74 -11.05
N MET A 81 1.84 -14.27 -9.84
CA MET A 81 2.67 -14.98 -8.88
C MET A 81 1.93 -15.07 -7.55
N ASP A 82 1.87 -16.28 -7.00
CA ASP A 82 1.35 -16.48 -5.65
C ASP A 82 2.37 -16.04 -4.59
N LEU A 83 1.91 -15.55 -3.44
CA LEU A 83 2.81 -15.11 -2.36
C LEU A 83 3.62 -16.29 -1.81
N LYS A 84 3.04 -17.49 -1.77
CA LYS A 84 3.71 -18.73 -1.33
C LYS A 84 4.83 -19.12 -2.29
N GLU A 85 4.58 -18.99 -3.59
CA GLU A 85 5.60 -19.23 -4.62
C GLU A 85 6.75 -18.22 -4.52
N LEU A 86 6.43 -16.92 -4.36
CA LEU A 86 7.43 -15.86 -4.26
C LEU A 86 8.27 -15.97 -2.98
N SER A 87 7.66 -16.38 -1.87
CA SER A 87 8.33 -16.52 -0.57
C SER A 87 9.13 -17.81 -0.41
N GLY A 88 9.18 -18.68 -1.45
CA GLY A 88 9.80 -19.99 -1.36
C GLY A 88 9.14 -20.92 -0.32
N GLY A 89 7.87 -20.67 0.00
CA GLY A 89 7.08 -21.45 0.97
C GLY A 89 7.33 -21.15 2.44
N GLY A 90 8.24 -20.23 2.81
CA GLY A 90 8.70 -20.07 4.20
C GLY A 90 7.94 -19.07 5.08
N LEU A 91 7.01 -18.28 4.53
CA LEU A 91 6.41 -17.13 5.25
C LEU A 91 4.94 -17.31 5.67
N ALA A 92 4.25 -18.32 5.16
CA ALA A 92 2.87 -18.59 5.52
C ALA A 92 2.81 -19.77 6.49
N ALA A 93 2.53 -19.50 7.77
CA ALA A 93 1.87 -20.50 8.59
C ALA A 93 0.54 -20.82 7.90
N ASP A 94 0.37 -22.07 7.53
CA ASP A 94 -0.83 -22.72 7.00
C ASP A 94 -1.99 -22.53 7.98
N LYS A 95 -2.57 -21.33 7.99
CA LYS A 95 -3.84 -21.08 8.65
C LYS A 95 -4.94 -21.38 7.65
N GLU A 96 -5.55 -22.54 7.79
CA GLU A 96 -6.91 -22.76 7.31
C GLU A 96 -7.77 -21.56 7.75
N ALA A 97 -8.40 -20.90 6.79
CA ALA A 97 -9.42 -19.91 7.09
C ALA A 97 -10.52 -20.62 7.92
N PRO A 98 -10.91 -20.11 9.10
CA PRO A 98 -12.00 -20.72 9.84
C PRO A 98 -13.25 -20.71 8.95
N ALA A 99 -13.76 -21.90 8.64
CA ALA A 99 -14.97 -22.07 7.86
C ALA A 99 -16.08 -21.18 8.44
N SER A 100 -16.75 -20.42 7.58
CA SER A 100 -17.91 -19.62 7.94
C SER A 100 -19.00 -20.53 8.52
N LYS A 101 -19.10 -20.59 9.84
CA LYS A 101 -20.30 -21.03 10.54
C LYS A 101 -21.10 -19.80 10.92
N LEU A 102 -21.91 -19.34 9.97
CA LEU A 102 -23.20 -18.69 10.21
C LEU A 102 -24.20 -19.31 9.24
#